data_AF-A0A969A7N2-F1
#
_entry.id   AF-A0A969A7N2-F1
#
_cell.length_a   1.000
_cell.length_b   1.000
_cell.length_c   1.000
_cell.angle_alpha   90.00
_cell.angle_beta   90.00
_cell.angle_gamma   90.00
#
_symmetry.space_group_name_H-M   'P 1'
#
loop_
_entity.id
_entity.type
_entity.pdbx_description
1 polymer ?
#
loop_
_entity_poly.entity_id
_entity_poly.type
_entity_poly.pdbx_seq_one_letter_code
_entity_poly.pdbx_strand_id
1 'polypeptide(L)'
;MTDIETDVYWNLLKSTTKITKRTVSTIDHVFASPPVRLVDGHSKLTEIDANILIADITVPSIKSYRQDMILDTGFLSTLNKDYYLFEEGVLSAVSNLQKPDFKMLKQELGLLLKHIQLPNNKIACIKTRLDNLIYIYQSNLDKSQNTSDFYKAILEDLYRLIGLEELANFIHSNALSYFNSGFIDNYLPNLIKQTKDKAYSLENLASDNIFDKPLFRDLDGNATCINSLDYISKLRDKKIIPSHQVVSWGLALAGVKHFGNDYGFYTRLGNYLVAKGVENNIAQLQLTEHKQDGTTFVGFNNSLCFAIERRIEEIKFQPVNKKLSRLNTITSLYLHLGQNGMSSYWQQFKTQNKTTLIPMGEIL
;
A
#
# COMPACT_ATOMS: atom_id res chain seq x y z
N MET A 1 32.75 -7.85 -21.86
CA MET A 1 31.62 -7.97 -20.91
C MET A 1 30.44 -7.28 -21.55
N THR A 2 29.25 -7.85 -21.44
CA THR A 2 28.03 -7.27 -22.02
C THR A 2 27.39 -6.38 -20.96
N ASP A 3 27.03 -5.14 -21.30
CA ASP A 3 26.33 -4.23 -20.39
C ASP A 3 24.81 -4.31 -20.61
N ILE A 4 24.03 -3.88 -19.61
CA ILE A 4 22.58 -3.72 -19.74
C ILE A 4 22.30 -2.45 -20.52
N GLU A 5 21.47 -2.53 -21.56
CA GLU A 5 21.06 -1.40 -22.39
C GLU A 5 20.03 -0.49 -21.66
N THR A 6 20.39 0.01 -20.48
CA THR A 6 19.50 0.69 -19.54
C THR A 6 18.76 1.88 -20.17
N ASP A 7 19.42 2.68 -21.00
CA ASP A 7 18.76 3.84 -21.64
C ASP A 7 17.73 3.42 -22.70
N VAL A 8 17.95 2.28 -23.37
CA VAL A 8 16.96 1.71 -24.31
C VAL A 8 15.71 1.30 -23.53
N TYR A 9 15.88 0.59 -22.42
CA TYR A 9 14.75 0.14 -21.59
C TYR A 9 14.07 1.27 -20.84
N TRP A 10 14.80 2.31 -20.44
CA TRP A 10 14.23 3.55 -19.89
C TRP A 10 13.36 4.28 -20.92
N ASN A 11 13.85 4.44 -22.16
CA ASN A 11 13.08 5.10 -23.21
C ASN A 11 11.83 4.30 -23.58
N LEU A 12 11.92 2.96 -23.57
CA LEU A 12 10.75 2.09 -23.71
C LEU A 12 9.76 2.31 -22.56
N LEU A 13 10.21 2.34 -21.30
CA LEU A 13 9.35 2.59 -20.14
C LEU A 13 8.64 3.94 -20.25
N LYS A 14 9.40 5.01 -20.50
CA LYS A 14 8.89 6.37 -20.61
C LYS A 14 7.90 6.56 -21.76
N SER A 15 8.11 5.89 -22.89
CA SER A 15 7.23 6.02 -24.07
C SER A 15 5.97 5.15 -24.00
N THR A 16 5.95 4.12 -23.16
CA THR A 16 4.84 3.15 -23.08
C THR A 16 4.06 3.21 -21.78
N THR A 17 4.53 3.98 -20.80
CA THR A 17 3.91 4.11 -19.48
C THR A 17 3.74 5.57 -19.07
N LYS A 18 2.99 5.78 -17.99
CA LYS A 18 2.87 7.07 -17.31
C LYS A 18 4.01 7.35 -16.33
N ILE A 19 5.00 6.45 -16.22
CA ILE A 19 6.16 6.60 -15.35
C ILE A 19 7.18 7.49 -16.05
N THR A 20 7.38 8.68 -15.52
CA THR A 20 8.23 9.72 -16.14
C THR A 20 9.51 9.99 -15.36
N LYS A 21 9.59 9.52 -14.13
CA LYS A 21 10.71 9.75 -13.21
C LYS A 21 11.57 8.51 -13.08
N ARG A 22 12.88 8.72 -12.92
CA ARG A 22 13.87 7.63 -12.72
C ARG A 22 13.92 7.11 -11.28
N THR A 23 12.96 7.50 -10.45
CA THR A 23 12.73 6.94 -9.12
C THR A 23 11.26 6.55 -9.00
N VAL A 24 11.01 5.35 -8.50
CA VAL A 24 9.68 4.81 -8.22
C VAL A 24 9.61 4.39 -6.76
N SER A 25 8.49 4.70 -6.12
CA SER A 25 8.12 4.19 -4.82
C SER A 25 6.96 3.21 -4.93
N THR A 26 7.02 2.09 -4.21
CA THR A 26 5.96 1.05 -4.16
C THR A 26 5.38 0.86 -2.76
N ILE A 27 5.67 1.78 -1.84
CA ILE A 27 5.28 1.70 -0.43
C ILE A 27 3.76 1.79 -0.22
N ASP A 28 3.05 2.30 -1.23
CA ASP A 28 1.61 2.50 -1.21
C ASP A 28 0.88 1.24 -1.64
N HIS A 29 0.16 0.65 -0.70
CA HIS A 29 -0.82 -0.40 -0.96
C HIS A 29 -2.23 0.19 -0.91
N VAL A 30 -3.16 -0.40 -1.64
CA VAL A 30 -4.61 -0.07 -1.67
C VAL A 30 -5.32 -0.43 -0.37
N PHE A 31 -4.87 0.17 0.73
CA PHE A 31 -5.42 -0.05 2.06
C PHE A 31 -6.50 0.98 2.36
N ALA A 32 -7.58 0.51 2.96
CA ALA A 32 -8.65 1.34 3.45
C ALA A 32 -8.16 2.39 4.43
N SER A 33 -7.22 2.02 5.30
CA SER A 33 -6.73 2.84 6.40
C SER A 33 -5.22 3.00 6.30
N PRO A 34 -4.73 4.06 5.65
CA PRO A 34 -3.30 4.21 5.38
C PRO A 34 -2.49 4.24 6.69
N PRO A 35 -1.39 3.47 6.78
CA PRO A 35 -0.56 3.47 7.96
C PRO A 35 0.24 4.78 8.08
N VAL A 36 0.36 5.26 9.31
CA VAL A 36 1.01 6.52 9.71
C VAL A 36 2.46 6.57 9.27
N ARG A 37 3.14 5.42 9.17
CA ARG A 37 4.53 5.32 8.66
C ARG A 37 4.67 5.84 7.23
N LEU A 38 3.60 5.87 6.43
CA LEU A 38 3.62 6.42 5.07
C LEU A 38 3.93 7.91 5.04
N VAL A 39 3.59 8.65 6.10
CA VAL A 39 3.86 10.11 6.14
C VAL A 39 5.35 10.40 6.04
N ASP A 40 6.19 9.62 6.75
CA ASP A 40 7.66 9.73 6.67
C ASP A 40 8.18 9.36 5.28
N GLY A 41 7.71 8.22 4.75
CA GLY A 41 8.05 7.78 3.39
C GLY A 41 7.72 8.84 2.34
N HIS A 42 6.51 9.41 2.40
CA HIS A 42 6.09 10.47 1.50
C HIS A 42 6.85 11.77 1.70
N SER A 43 7.18 12.15 2.94
CA SER A 43 8.05 13.31 3.18
C SER A 43 9.40 13.14 2.48
N LYS A 44 10.05 11.98 2.60
CA LYS A 44 11.32 11.72 1.91
C LYS A 44 11.17 11.70 0.39
N LEU A 45 10.06 11.17 -0.09
CA LEU A 45 9.73 11.17 -1.52
C LEU A 45 9.43 12.57 -2.07
N THR A 46 9.07 13.56 -1.24
CA THR A 46 9.01 14.95 -1.72
C THR A 46 10.39 15.55 -1.99
N GLU A 47 11.45 15.03 -1.36
CA GLU A 47 12.82 15.51 -1.51
C GLU A 47 13.52 14.89 -2.73
N ILE A 48 13.00 13.77 -3.24
CA ILE A 48 13.53 13.07 -4.41
C ILE A 48 12.47 13.01 -5.50
N ASP A 49 12.80 13.40 -6.72
CA ASP A 49 11.81 13.41 -7.81
C ASP A 49 11.35 11.97 -8.14
N ALA A 50 10.26 11.53 -7.52
CA ALA A 50 9.75 10.15 -7.58
C ALA A 50 8.30 10.06 -8.07
N ASN A 51 7.98 8.98 -8.79
CA ASN A 51 6.61 8.52 -9.01
C ASN A 51 6.24 7.57 -7.86
N ILE A 52 5.00 7.63 -7.38
CA ILE A 52 4.46 6.63 -6.46
C ILE A 52 3.60 5.68 -7.26
N LEU A 53 3.94 4.39 -7.23
CA LEU A 53 3.13 3.34 -7.83
C LEU A 53 2.30 2.67 -6.73
N ILE A 54 1.00 2.93 -6.75
CA ILE A 54 0.03 2.28 -5.88
C ILE A 54 -0.02 0.80 -6.28
N ALA A 55 0.36 -0.08 -5.37
CA ALA A 55 0.44 -1.53 -5.55
C ALA A 55 -0.96 -2.18 -5.56
N ASP A 56 -1.78 -1.80 -6.53
CA ASP A 56 -3.13 -2.32 -6.80
C ASP A 56 -3.16 -3.69 -7.50
N ILE A 57 -1.97 -4.30 -7.63
CA ILE A 57 -1.74 -5.67 -8.09
C ILE A 57 -1.90 -6.71 -6.96
N THR A 58 -2.42 -6.29 -5.80
CA THR A 58 -2.68 -7.14 -4.63
C THR A 58 -4.05 -7.80 -4.70
N VAL A 59 -4.14 -9.01 -4.14
CA VAL A 59 -5.42 -9.70 -3.91
C VAL A 59 -5.70 -9.67 -2.41
N PRO A 60 -6.71 -8.92 -1.94
CA PRO A 60 -7.08 -8.87 -0.53
C PRO A 60 -7.50 -10.25 -0.01
N SER A 61 -7.12 -10.57 1.22
CA SER A 61 -7.43 -11.82 1.89
C SER A 61 -7.72 -11.56 3.35
N ILE A 62 -8.83 -12.10 3.87
CA ILE A 62 -9.20 -11.95 5.29
C ILE A 62 -8.15 -12.50 6.24
N LYS A 63 -7.36 -13.48 5.80
CA LYS A 63 -6.29 -14.06 6.63
C LYS A 63 -5.12 -13.09 6.81
N SER A 64 -4.82 -12.30 5.78
CA SER A 64 -3.59 -11.48 5.72
C SER A 64 -3.83 -9.98 5.88
N TYR A 65 -4.94 -9.46 5.37
CA TYR A 65 -5.19 -8.02 5.18
C TYR A 65 -6.48 -7.53 5.86
N ARG A 66 -7.03 -8.31 6.79
CA ARG A 66 -8.35 -8.05 7.39
C ARG A 66 -8.57 -6.61 7.87
N GLN A 67 -7.53 -6.01 8.44
CA GLN A 67 -7.56 -4.68 9.03
C GLN A 67 -7.36 -3.58 8.00
N ASP A 68 -6.68 -3.92 6.92
CA ASP A 68 -6.42 -3.02 5.82
C ASP A 68 -7.63 -2.91 4.87
N MET A 69 -8.66 -3.74 5.09
CA MET A 69 -9.87 -3.78 4.25
C MET A 69 -11.02 -2.91 4.76
N ILE A 70 -10.89 -2.31 5.95
CA ILE A 70 -11.94 -1.49 6.57
C ILE A 70 -11.40 -0.15 7.06
N LEU A 71 -12.30 0.78 7.41
CA LEU A 71 -11.95 1.94 8.23
C LEU A 71 -11.51 1.46 9.63
N ASP A 72 -10.22 1.59 9.92
CA ASP A 72 -9.64 1.30 11.21
C ASP A 72 -9.94 2.45 12.16
N THR A 73 -10.88 2.19 13.06
CA THR A 73 -11.22 3.09 14.17
C THR A 73 -10.37 2.83 15.41
N GLY A 74 -9.61 1.74 15.40
CA GLY A 74 -8.87 1.24 16.55
C GLY A 74 -9.68 0.58 17.65
N PHE A 75 -11.00 0.57 17.52
CA PHE A 75 -11.90 0.04 18.54
C PHE A 75 -12.65 -1.22 18.07
N LEU A 76 -12.50 -1.62 16.81
CA LEU A 76 -13.36 -2.62 16.17
C LEU A 76 -12.59 -3.86 15.70
N SER A 77 -13.20 -5.04 15.84
CA SER A 77 -12.74 -6.27 15.18
C SER A 77 -13.36 -6.38 13.80
N THR A 78 -12.53 -6.80 12.86
CA THR A 78 -12.76 -6.76 11.43
C THR A 78 -13.34 -8.07 10.89
N LEU A 79 -14.01 -8.86 11.74
CA LEU A 79 -14.58 -10.15 11.36
C LEU A 79 -15.88 -10.02 10.56
N ASN A 80 -16.61 -8.91 10.69
CA ASN A 80 -17.80 -8.66 9.90
C ASN A 80 -17.42 -8.11 8.52
N LYS A 81 -17.77 -8.85 7.46
CA LYS A 81 -17.55 -8.43 6.06
C LYS A 81 -18.41 -7.22 5.66
N ASP A 82 -19.48 -6.91 6.40
CA ASP A 82 -20.34 -5.73 6.15
C ASP A 82 -19.60 -4.39 6.33
N TYR A 83 -18.39 -4.42 6.91
CA TYR A 83 -17.55 -3.24 7.09
C TYR A 83 -16.48 -3.06 6.01
N TYR A 84 -16.40 -3.98 5.06
CA TYR A 84 -15.31 -4.05 4.10
C TYR A 84 -15.53 -3.06 2.96
N LEU A 85 -14.42 -2.49 2.49
CA LEU A 85 -14.37 -1.60 1.33
C LEU A 85 -13.92 -2.35 0.07
N PHE A 86 -13.38 -3.56 0.22
CA PHE A 86 -12.85 -4.36 -0.88
C PHE A 86 -13.38 -5.79 -0.83
N GLU A 87 -13.61 -6.36 -2.00
CA GLU A 87 -13.99 -7.76 -2.12
C GLU A 87 -12.82 -8.68 -1.74
N GLU A 88 -13.10 -9.73 -0.98
CA GLU A 88 -12.10 -10.76 -0.66
C GLU A 88 -11.81 -11.62 -1.89
N GLY A 89 -10.54 -11.91 -2.15
CA GLY A 89 -10.14 -12.84 -3.22
C GLY A 89 -10.17 -12.24 -4.62
N VAL A 90 -10.53 -10.96 -4.77
CA VAL A 90 -10.57 -10.26 -6.05
C VAL A 90 -9.41 -9.28 -6.15
N LEU A 91 -8.66 -9.30 -7.25
CA LEU A 91 -7.58 -8.33 -7.50
C LEU A 91 -8.09 -6.89 -7.32
N SER A 92 -7.39 -6.10 -6.51
CA SER A 92 -7.84 -4.75 -6.16
C SER A 92 -8.08 -3.87 -7.39
N ALA A 93 -7.20 -3.87 -8.39
CA ALA A 93 -7.35 -3.04 -9.58
C ALA A 93 -8.62 -3.30 -10.41
N VAL A 94 -9.26 -4.48 -10.27
CA VAL A 94 -10.50 -4.84 -10.97
C VAL A 94 -11.66 -5.10 -10.01
N SER A 95 -11.43 -5.00 -8.70
CA SER A 95 -12.43 -5.18 -7.66
C SER A 95 -13.34 -3.95 -7.59
N ASN A 96 -14.62 -4.17 -7.29
CA ASN A 96 -15.51 -3.07 -6.98
C ASN A 96 -15.29 -2.60 -5.54
N LEU A 97 -15.47 -1.30 -5.34
CA LEU A 97 -15.52 -0.73 -4.00
C LEU A 97 -16.85 -1.14 -3.34
N GLN A 98 -16.75 -1.70 -2.15
CA GLN A 98 -17.90 -2.02 -1.33
C GLN A 98 -18.30 -0.79 -0.50
N LYS A 99 -19.60 -0.66 -0.20
CA LYS A 99 -20.12 0.38 0.69
C LYS A 99 -20.37 -0.23 2.08
N PRO A 100 -19.55 0.10 3.08
CA PRO A 100 -19.72 -0.40 4.44
C PRO A 100 -21.03 0.07 5.04
N ASP A 101 -21.60 -0.72 5.96
CA ASP A 101 -22.68 -0.22 6.82
C ASP A 101 -22.12 0.74 7.89
N PHE A 102 -21.91 1.99 7.46
CA PHE A 102 -21.44 3.06 8.33
C PHE A 102 -22.41 3.37 9.48
N LYS A 103 -23.71 3.09 9.32
CA LYS A 103 -24.69 3.31 10.38
C LYS A 103 -24.49 2.31 11.50
N MET A 104 -24.34 1.03 11.15
CA MET A 104 -24.05 -0.04 12.10
C MET A 104 -22.69 0.19 12.78
N LEU A 105 -21.66 0.57 12.02
CA LEU A 105 -20.34 0.90 12.56
C LEU A 105 -20.41 2.03 13.62
N LYS A 106 -21.16 3.11 13.35
CA LYS A 106 -21.39 4.19 14.34
C LYS A 106 -22.11 3.72 15.59
N GLN A 107 -23.14 2.89 15.43
CA GLN A 107 -23.92 2.36 16.55
C GLN A 107 -23.05 1.48 17.45
N GLU A 108 -22.31 0.56 16.87
CA GLU A 108 -21.44 -0.37 17.59
C GLU A 108 -20.29 0.34 18.31
N LEU A 109 -19.62 1.31 17.65
CA LEU A 109 -18.64 2.16 18.32
C LEU A 109 -19.29 2.90 19.51
N GLY A 110 -20.48 3.45 19.32
CA GLY A 110 -21.21 4.15 20.37
C GLY A 110 -21.54 3.27 21.59
N LEU A 111 -21.80 1.99 21.40
CA LEU A 111 -22.02 1.02 22.48
C LEU A 111 -20.70 0.67 23.18
N LEU A 112 -19.64 0.45 22.41
CA LEU A 112 -18.31 0.16 22.96
C LEU A 112 -17.77 1.31 23.80
N LEU A 113 -17.87 2.56 23.33
CA LEU A 113 -17.41 3.74 24.06
C LEU A 113 -18.12 3.90 25.43
N LYS A 114 -19.40 3.50 25.51
CA LYS A 114 -20.14 3.44 26.78
C LYS A 114 -19.66 2.29 27.66
N HIS A 115 -19.39 1.13 27.07
CA HIS A 115 -18.89 -0.06 27.79
C HIS A 115 -17.55 0.21 28.48
N ILE A 116 -16.63 0.94 27.82
CA ILE A 116 -15.35 1.35 28.41
C ILE A 116 -15.46 2.56 29.37
N GLN A 117 -16.68 3.03 29.66
CA GLN A 117 -16.99 4.06 30.66
C GLN A 117 -16.27 5.40 30.48
N LEU A 118 -16.10 5.87 29.23
CA LEU A 118 -15.53 7.19 28.98
C LEU A 118 -16.47 8.33 29.40
N PRO A 119 -15.93 9.49 29.84
CA PRO A 119 -16.73 10.69 30.08
C PRO A 119 -17.55 11.12 28.84
N ASN A 120 -18.78 11.61 29.07
CA ASN A 120 -19.72 11.96 27.99
C ASN A 120 -19.17 12.96 26.96
N ASN A 121 -18.40 13.96 27.40
CA ASN A 121 -17.76 14.93 26.51
C ASN A 121 -16.73 14.26 25.58
N LYS A 122 -15.96 13.29 26.08
CA LYS A 122 -15.01 12.51 25.26
C LYS A 122 -15.74 11.61 24.27
N ILE A 123 -16.82 10.94 24.70
CA ILE A 123 -17.65 10.12 23.81
C ILE A 123 -18.22 10.98 22.67
N ALA A 124 -18.75 12.17 22.98
CA ALA A 124 -19.27 13.09 21.97
C ALA A 124 -18.18 13.50 20.98
N CYS A 125 -16.99 13.84 21.47
CA CYS A 125 -15.86 14.24 20.63
C CYS A 125 -15.42 13.13 19.66
N ILE A 126 -15.26 11.90 20.15
CA ILE A 126 -14.90 10.73 19.32
C ILE A 126 -15.96 10.48 18.25
N LYS A 127 -17.25 10.57 18.60
CA LYS A 127 -18.34 10.39 17.62
C LYS A 127 -18.31 11.44 16.51
N THR A 128 -18.10 12.71 16.85
CA THR A 128 -17.96 13.78 15.85
C THR A 128 -16.76 13.53 14.93
N ARG A 129 -15.62 13.09 15.47
CA ARG A 129 -14.44 12.75 14.67
C ARG A 129 -14.70 11.54 13.75
N LEU A 130 -15.42 10.52 14.22
CA LEU A 130 -15.85 9.41 13.37
C LEU A 130 -16.77 9.88 12.24
N ASP A 131 -17.72 10.77 12.52
CA ASP A 131 -18.61 11.34 11.51
C ASP A 131 -17.83 12.05 10.38
N ASN A 132 -16.78 12.79 10.74
CA ASN A 132 -15.89 13.42 9.75
C ASN A 132 -15.16 12.39 8.88
N LEU A 133 -14.62 11.32 9.49
CA LEU A 133 -13.98 10.24 8.74
C LEU A 133 -14.98 9.57 7.80
N ILE A 134 -16.15 9.18 8.30
CA ILE A 134 -17.18 8.54 7.46
C ILE A 134 -17.60 9.43 6.30
N TYR A 135 -17.72 10.74 6.51
CA TYR A 135 -18.00 11.68 5.44
C TYR A 135 -16.91 11.66 4.35
N ILE A 136 -15.63 11.69 4.74
CA ILE A 136 -14.50 11.60 3.80
C ILE A 136 -14.55 10.28 3.01
N TYR A 137 -14.74 9.15 3.70
CA TYR A 137 -14.81 7.83 3.05
C TYR A 137 -15.99 7.76 2.09
N GLN A 138 -17.17 8.19 2.52
CA GLN A 138 -18.37 8.13 1.69
C GLN A 138 -18.27 9.06 0.47
N SER A 139 -17.76 10.28 0.63
CA SER A 139 -17.54 11.18 -0.50
C SER A 139 -16.55 10.60 -1.52
N ASN A 140 -15.50 9.91 -1.07
CA ASN A 140 -14.55 9.26 -1.95
C ASN A 140 -15.13 7.99 -2.60
N LEU A 141 -15.89 7.17 -1.88
CA LEU A 141 -16.61 6.03 -2.43
C LEU A 141 -17.57 6.45 -3.56
N ASP A 142 -18.31 7.54 -3.37
CA ASP A 142 -19.34 7.97 -4.31
C ASP A 142 -18.74 8.55 -5.63
N LYS A 143 -17.47 8.99 -5.64
CA LYS A 143 -16.82 9.60 -6.83
C LYS A 143 -15.75 8.73 -7.50
N SER A 144 -15.21 7.73 -6.81
CA SER A 144 -14.10 6.92 -7.31
C SER A 144 -14.57 5.79 -8.24
N GLN A 145 -13.84 5.58 -9.33
CA GLN A 145 -14.19 4.58 -10.35
C GLN A 145 -13.59 3.20 -10.05
N ASN A 146 -12.48 3.15 -9.32
CA ASN A 146 -11.77 1.93 -8.96
C ASN A 146 -11.04 2.12 -7.61
N THR A 147 -10.47 1.04 -7.10
CA THR A 147 -9.80 1.00 -5.79
C THR A 147 -8.59 1.92 -5.68
N SER A 148 -7.82 2.09 -6.76
CA SER A 148 -6.63 2.94 -6.78
C SER A 148 -6.99 4.41 -6.76
N ASP A 149 -8.01 4.79 -7.52
CA ASP A 149 -8.55 6.16 -7.51
C ASP A 149 -9.14 6.50 -6.14
N PHE A 150 -9.84 5.55 -5.51
CA PHE A 150 -10.31 5.69 -4.15
C PHE A 150 -9.17 5.85 -3.15
N TYR A 151 -8.18 4.96 -3.19
CA TYR A 151 -7.02 5.02 -2.29
C TYR A 151 -6.26 6.35 -2.41
N LYS A 152 -6.01 6.79 -3.64
CA LYS A 152 -5.35 8.07 -3.90
C LYS A 152 -6.15 9.23 -3.29
N ALA A 153 -7.43 9.33 -3.65
CA ALA A 153 -8.27 10.44 -3.24
C ALA A 153 -8.47 10.48 -1.71
N ILE A 154 -8.63 9.32 -1.07
CA ILE A 154 -8.78 9.25 0.38
C ILE A 154 -7.49 9.59 1.11
N LEU A 155 -6.33 9.15 0.61
CA LEU A 155 -5.04 9.48 1.20
C LEU A 155 -4.79 11.00 1.15
N GLU A 156 -5.12 11.64 0.02
CA GLU A 156 -5.05 13.09 -0.12
C GLU A 156 -5.95 13.81 0.92
N ASP A 157 -7.21 13.40 1.04
CA ASP A 157 -8.16 14.01 1.98
C ASP A 157 -7.77 13.78 3.44
N LEU A 158 -7.22 12.60 3.76
CA LEU A 158 -6.67 12.31 5.09
C LEU A 158 -5.44 13.16 5.42
N TYR A 159 -4.57 13.43 4.45
CA TYR A 159 -3.45 14.36 4.63
C TYR A 159 -3.91 15.81 4.84
N ARG A 160 -4.91 16.27 4.10
CA ARG A 160 -5.52 17.59 4.34
C ARG A 160 -6.18 17.66 5.73
N LEU A 161 -6.89 16.62 6.13
CA LEU A 161 -7.56 16.55 7.44
C LEU A 161 -6.59 16.76 8.62
N ILE A 162 -5.34 16.31 8.48
CA ILE A 162 -4.31 16.41 9.53
C ILE A 162 -3.32 17.56 9.31
N GLY A 163 -3.58 18.45 8.33
CA GLY A 163 -2.78 19.65 8.05
C GLY A 163 -1.46 19.38 7.33
N LEU A 164 -1.45 18.43 6.38
CA LEU A 164 -0.28 18.08 5.55
C LEU A 164 -0.59 18.32 4.06
N GLU A 165 -0.92 19.57 3.72
CA GLU A 165 -1.35 19.97 2.37
C GLU A 165 -0.29 19.71 1.29
N GLU A 166 0.99 19.94 1.62
CA GLU A 166 2.11 19.70 0.70
C GLU A 166 2.19 18.22 0.30
N LEU A 167 2.02 17.30 1.26
CA LEU A 167 1.99 15.87 0.98
C LEU A 167 0.76 15.48 0.17
N ALA A 168 -0.41 16.05 0.49
CA ALA A 168 -1.62 15.80 -0.30
C ALA A 168 -1.42 16.19 -1.77
N ASN A 169 -0.82 17.35 -2.04
CA ASN A 169 -0.51 17.81 -3.39
C ASN A 169 0.55 16.92 -4.06
N PHE A 170 1.55 16.46 -3.31
CA PHE A 170 2.54 15.52 -3.82
C PHE A 170 1.91 14.19 -4.27
N ILE A 171 1.04 13.59 -3.45
CA ILE A 171 0.29 12.38 -3.82
C ILE A 171 -0.56 12.63 -5.06
N HIS A 172 -1.27 13.76 -5.08
CA HIS A 172 -2.10 14.14 -6.22
C HIS A 172 -1.33 14.13 -7.54
N SER A 173 -0.14 14.74 -7.56
CA SER A 173 0.65 14.88 -8.77
C SER A 173 1.46 13.63 -9.14
N ASN A 174 1.83 12.79 -8.17
CA ASN A 174 2.86 11.77 -8.38
C ASN A 174 2.39 10.32 -8.21
N ALA A 175 1.22 10.09 -7.59
CA ALA A 175 0.66 8.76 -7.41
C ALA A 175 -0.09 8.26 -8.64
N LEU A 176 0.26 7.04 -9.05
CA LEU A 176 -0.22 6.33 -10.24
C LEU A 176 -0.58 4.90 -9.85
N SER A 177 -1.66 4.38 -10.42
CA SER A 177 -2.00 2.95 -10.34
C SER A 177 -0.95 2.11 -11.07
N TYR A 178 -0.46 1.05 -10.43
CA TYR A 178 0.45 0.11 -11.08
C TYR A 178 -0.23 -0.55 -12.28
N PHE A 179 -1.45 -1.05 -12.07
CA PHE A 179 -2.25 -1.76 -13.08
C PHE A 179 -2.66 -0.88 -14.29
N ASN A 180 -2.85 0.43 -14.08
CA ASN A 180 -3.28 1.39 -15.10
C ASN A 180 -2.16 2.33 -15.59
N SER A 181 -0.91 2.05 -15.21
CA SER A 181 0.27 2.84 -15.62
C SER A 181 0.72 2.59 -17.06
N GLY A 182 0.30 1.49 -17.69
CA GLY A 182 0.88 0.98 -18.94
C GLY A 182 2.03 -0.01 -18.72
N PHE A 183 2.46 -0.22 -17.47
CA PHE A 183 3.59 -1.11 -17.17
C PHE A 183 3.29 -2.57 -17.56
N ILE A 184 2.11 -3.08 -17.20
CA ILE A 184 1.75 -4.50 -17.34
C ILE A 184 1.42 -4.85 -18.80
N ASP A 185 0.63 -4.02 -19.47
CA ASP A 185 0.03 -4.30 -20.77
C ASP A 185 0.87 -3.79 -21.95
N ASN A 186 1.75 -2.80 -21.74
CA ASN A 186 2.59 -2.24 -22.80
C ASN A 186 4.09 -2.46 -22.56
N TYR A 187 4.62 -1.98 -21.44
CA TYR A 187 6.06 -2.01 -21.19
C TYR A 187 6.61 -3.43 -21.03
N LEU A 188 6.10 -4.18 -20.05
CA LEU A 188 6.59 -5.50 -19.69
C LEU A 188 6.54 -6.49 -20.89
N PRO A 189 5.46 -6.57 -21.70
CA PRO A 189 5.43 -7.42 -22.87
C PRO A 189 6.47 -7.05 -23.94
N ASN A 190 6.78 -5.76 -24.11
CA ASN A 190 7.79 -5.30 -25.05
C ASN A 190 9.21 -5.57 -24.52
N LEU A 191 9.44 -5.35 -23.22
CA LEU A 191 10.71 -5.66 -22.57
C LEU A 191 11.04 -7.16 -22.67
N ILE A 192 10.07 -8.04 -22.40
CA ILE A 192 10.27 -9.49 -22.50
C ILE A 192 10.68 -9.88 -23.94
N LYS A 193 10.02 -9.32 -24.96
CA LYS A 193 10.39 -9.56 -26.36
C LYS A 193 11.82 -9.11 -26.68
N GLN A 194 12.21 -7.91 -26.24
CA GLN A 194 13.54 -7.35 -26.53
C GLN A 194 14.67 -8.06 -25.77
N THR A 195 14.37 -8.65 -24.62
CA THR A 195 15.37 -9.29 -23.76
C THR A 195 15.50 -10.79 -23.97
N LYS A 196 14.68 -11.41 -24.84
CA LYS A 196 14.55 -12.87 -24.99
C LYS A 196 15.89 -13.62 -25.05
N ASP A 197 16.84 -13.13 -25.84
CA ASP A 197 18.12 -13.80 -26.08
C ASP A 197 19.27 -13.30 -25.18
N LYS A 198 18.95 -12.50 -24.15
CA LYS A 198 19.93 -11.91 -23.22
C LYS A 198 20.03 -12.76 -21.94
N ALA A 199 21.17 -12.71 -21.24
CA ALA A 199 21.38 -13.44 -19.98
C ALA A 199 20.40 -13.02 -18.86
N TYR A 200 19.88 -11.80 -18.94
CA TYR A 200 18.89 -11.21 -18.05
C TYR A 200 17.44 -11.34 -18.56
N SER A 201 17.18 -12.20 -19.54
CA SER A 201 15.82 -12.50 -19.99
C SER A 201 14.99 -13.10 -18.86
N LEU A 202 13.68 -12.85 -18.87
CA LEU A 202 12.76 -13.39 -17.87
C LEU A 202 12.84 -14.92 -17.78
N GLU A 203 12.99 -15.60 -18.94
CA GLU A 203 13.08 -17.06 -19.04
C GLU A 203 14.37 -17.60 -18.40
N ASN A 204 15.52 -16.96 -18.66
CA ASN A 204 16.80 -17.36 -18.08
C ASN A 204 16.79 -17.17 -16.56
N LEU A 205 16.30 -16.01 -16.09
CA LEU A 205 16.19 -15.71 -14.67
C LEU A 205 15.23 -16.66 -13.94
N ALA A 206 14.15 -17.08 -14.59
CA ALA A 206 13.22 -18.06 -14.04
C ALA A 206 13.85 -19.46 -13.98
N SER A 207 14.56 -19.87 -15.03
CA SER A 207 15.24 -21.18 -15.11
C SER A 207 16.34 -21.32 -14.05
N ASP A 208 17.03 -20.21 -13.75
CA ASP A 208 18.08 -20.14 -12.73
C ASP A 208 17.53 -19.80 -11.32
N ASN A 209 16.21 -19.87 -11.11
CA ASN A 209 15.53 -19.68 -9.81
C ASN A 209 15.85 -18.34 -9.12
N ILE A 210 16.01 -17.25 -9.90
CA ILE A 210 16.23 -15.90 -9.33
C ILE A 210 14.96 -15.35 -8.67
N PHE A 211 13.81 -15.79 -9.15
CA PHE A 211 12.49 -15.50 -8.57
C PHE A 211 12.15 -16.51 -7.48
N ASP A 212 11.74 -16.03 -6.31
CA ASP A 212 11.33 -16.90 -5.17
C ASP A 212 9.80 -17.09 -5.08
N LYS A 213 9.07 -16.50 -6.02
CA LYS A 213 7.61 -16.57 -6.16
C LYS A 213 7.23 -16.87 -7.60
N PRO A 214 6.03 -17.44 -7.84
CA PRO A 214 5.49 -17.54 -9.19
C PRO A 214 5.57 -16.21 -9.93
N LEU A 215 6.01 -16.25 -11.19
CA LEU A 215 6.21 -15.04 -12.01
C LEU A 215 4.89 -14.29 -12.23
N PHE A 216 3.81 -15.04 -12.43
CA PHE A 216 2.50 -14.53 -12.77
C PHE A 216 1.39 -15.26 -12.01
N ARG A 217 0.30 -14.55 -11.78
CA ARG A 217 -0.97 -15.09 -11.28
C ARG A 217 -2.11 -14.75 -12.23
N ASP A 218 -3.17 -15.55 -12.23
CA ASP A 218 -4.44 -15.13 -12.80
C ASP A 218 -5.12 -14.06 -11.92
N LEU A 219 -6.28 -13.56 -12.37
CA LEU A 219 -7.04 -12.54 -11.65
C LEU A 219 -7.64 -13.03 -10.33
N ASP A 220 -7.79 -14.35 -10.18
CA ASP A 220 -8.25 -15.02 -8.97
C ASP A 220 -7.10 -15.29 -7.98
N GLY A 221 -5.87 -14.95 -8.35
CA GLY A 221 -4.67 -15.08 -7.53
C GLY A 221 -3.98 -16.45 -7.61
N ASN A 222 -4.42 -17.37 -8.48
CA ASN A 222 -3.77 -18.66 -8.67
C ASN A 222 -2.49 -18.52 -9.48
N ALA A 223 -1.44 -19.25 -9.07
CA ALA A 223 -0.19 -19.31 -9.83
C ALA A 223 -0.44 -19.93 -11.21
N THR A 224 0.15 -19.35 -12.25
CA THR A 224 -0.01 -19.84 -13.62
C THR A 224 1.32 -20.37 -14.17
N CYS A 225 1.31 -21.59 -14.74
CA CYS A 225 2.40 -22.12 -15.57
C CYS A 225 2.11 -21.75 -17.02
N ILE A 226 2.93 -20.88 -17.64
CA ILE A 226 2.63 -20.37 -18.97
C ILE A 226 3.91 -20.33 -19.84
N ASN A 227 3.79 -20.76 -21.10
CA ASN A 227 4.82 -20.58 -22.12
C ASN A 227 5.01 -19.09 -22.50
N SER A 228 6.11 -18.74 -23.17
CA SER A 228 6.44 -17.32 -23.35
C SER A 228 5.62 -16.50 -24.32
N LEU A 229 5.04 -17.12 -25.32
CA LEU A 229 4.15 -16.43 -26.24
C LEU A 229 2.77 -16.17 -25.60
N ASP A 230 2.27 -17.10 -24.79
CA ASP A 230 0.96 -17.01 -24.18
C ASP A 230 0.93 -15.98 -23.03
N TYR A 231 1.97 -15.89 -22.18
CA TYR A 231 1.98 -14.86 -21.13
C TYR A 231 2.11 -13.44 -21.69
N ILE A 232 2.80 -13.22 -22.82
CA ILE A 232 2.87 -11.90 -23.47
C ILE A 232 1.48 -11.42 -23.89
N SER A 233 0.70 -12.31 -24.51
CA SER A 233 -0.68 -11.98 -24.93
C SER A 233 -1.57 -11.74 -23.70
N LYS A 234 -1.46 -12.59 -22.68
CA LYS A 234 -2.25 -12.46 -21.45
C LYS A 234 -1.91 -11.19 -20.66
N LEU A 235 -0.65 -10.73 -20.66
CA LEU A 235 -0.26 -9.45 -20.05
C LEU A 235 -0.90 -8.27 -20.80
N ARG A 236 -0.86 -8.27 -22.14
CA ARG A 236 -1.51 -7.23 -22.97
C ARG A 236 -3.02 -7.16 -22.72
N ASP A 237 -3.65 -8.32 -22.60
CA ASP A 237 -5.08 -8.44 -22.29
C ASP A 237 -5.39 -8.22 -20.79
N LYS A 238 -4.38 -7.97 -19.95
CA LYS A 238 -4.49 -7.89 -18.47
C LYS A 238 -5.19 -9.08 -17.81
N LYS A 239 -5.02 -10.28 -18.38
CA LYS A 239 -5.55 -11.55 -17.84
C LYS A 239 -4.65 -12.19 -16.78
N ILE A 240 -3.41 -11.73 -16.67
CA ILE A 240 -2.47 -12.16 -15.65
C ILE A 240 -1.77 -10.96 -15.01
N ILE A 241 -1.35 -11.15 -13.77
CA ILE A 241 -0.71 -10.13 -12.94
C ILE A 241 0.75 -10.54 -12.70
N PRO A 242 1.74 -9.67 -12.98
CA PRO A 242 3.13 -9.94 -12.64
C PRO A 242 3.32 -9.93 -11.13
N SER A 243 4.22 -10.78 -10.64
CA SER A 243 4.69 -10.70 -9.26
C SER A 243 5.50 -9.42 -9.04
N HIS A 244 5.62 -8.98 -7.79
CA HIS A 244 6.46 -7.83 -7.41
C HIS A 244 7.91 -7.95 -7.90
N GLN A 245 8.42 -9.18 -8.05
CA GLN A 245 9.78 -9.40 -8.54
C GLN A 245 9.90 -9.24 -10.06
N VAL A 246 8.87 -9.63 -10.82
CA VAL A 246 8.81 -9.36 -12.26
C VAL A 246 8.70 -7.85 -12.51
N VAL A 247 7.91 -7.16 -11.68
CA VAL A 247 7.85 -5.70 -11.62
C VAL A 247 9.23 -5.10 -11.35
N SER A 248 9.90 -5.56 -10.29
CA SER A 248 11.23 -5.10 -9.89
C SER A 248 12.28 -5.34 -10.96
N TRP A 249 12.24 -6.49 -11.64
CA TRP A 249 13.10 -6.81 -12.77
C TRP A 249 12.93 -5.81 -13.90
N GLY A 250 11.68 -5.52 -14.30
CA GLY A 250 11.42 -4.58 -15.38
C GLY A 250 11.93 -3.17 -15.06
N LEU A 251 11.69 -2.68 -13.84
CA LEU A 251 12.19 -1.39 -13.39
C LEU A 251 13.73 -1.35 -13.30
N ALA A 252 14.36 -2.41 -12.79
CA ALA A 252 15.80 -2.51 -12.66
C ALA A 252 16.52 -2.45 -14.02
N LEU A 253 15.98 -3.12 -15.04
CA LEU A 253 16.57 -3.08 -16.39
C LEU A 253 16.48 -1.67 -17.01
N ALA A 254 15.43 -0.91 -16.70
CA ALA A 254 15.30 0.50 -17.07
C ALA A 254 16.13 1.46 -16.19
N GLY A 255 16.94 0.95 -15.25
CA GLY A 255 17.77 1.77 -14.37
C GLY A 255 16.94 2.66 -13.44
N VAL A 256 15.70 2.25 -13.14
CA VAL A 256 14.82 2.97 -12.25
C VAL A 256 15.21 2.65 -10.81
N LYS A 257 15.44 3.70 -10.03
CA LYS A 257 15.67 3.58 -8.60
C LYS A 257 14.39 3.19 -7.89
N HIS A 258 14.49 2.31 -6.91
CA HIS A 258 13.34 1.79 -6.18
C HIS A 258 13.40 2.20 -4.70
N PHE A 259 12.31 2.80 -4.23
CA PHE A 259 12.08 3.12 -2.83
C PHE A 259 10.96 2.21 -2.28
N GLY A 260 11.29 1.37 -1.30
CA GLY A 260 10.35 0.39 -0.74
C GLY A 260 10.93 -1.01 -0.64
N ASN A 261 10.19 -1.93 -0.04
CA ASN A 261 10.68 -3.29 0.19
C ASN A 261 10.67 -4.14 -1.09
N ASP A 262 11.85 -4.57 -1.53
CA ASP A 262 12.04 -5.47 -2.67
C ASP A 262 12.33 -6.92 -2.26
N TYR A 263 12.40 -7.22 -0.95
CA TYR A 263 12.79 -8.51 -0.38
C TYR A 263 14.16 -9.01 -0.88
N GLY A 264 15.07 -8.08 -1.19
CA GLY A 264 16.45 -8.34 -1.62
C GLY A 264 16.56 -8.80 -3.07
N PHE A 265 15.50 -8.61 -3.87
CA PHE A 265 15.47 -9.02 -5.27
C PHE A 265 16.53 -8.32 -6.12
N TYR A 266 16.73 -7.01 -5.96
CA TYR A 266 17.73 -6.24 -6.73
C TYR A 266 19.15 -6.75 -6.47
N THR A 267 19.46 -7.07 -5.20
CA THR A 267 20.77 -7.65 -4.85
C THR A 267 20.96 -9.02 -5.48
N ARG A 268 19.95 -9.90 -5.42
CA ARG A 268 20.03 -11.23 -6.06
C ARG A 268 20.20 -11.12 -7.57
N LEU A 269 19.45 -10.24 -8.22
CA LEU A 269 19.53 -10.01 -9.65
C LEU A 269 20.92 -9.48 -10.04
N GLY A 270 21.44 -8.46 -9.36
CA GLY A 270 22.76 -7.91 -9.64
C GLY A 270 23.89 -8.94 -9.52
N ASN A 271 23.89 -9.74 -8.44
CA ASN A 271 24.87 -10.79 -8.21
C ASN A 271 24.82 -11.88 -9.30
N TYR A 272 23.61 -12.28 -9.70
CA TYR A 272 23.41 -13.24 -10.78
C TYR A 272 24.00 -12.73 -12.11
N LEU A 273 23.77 -11.45 -12.44
CA LEU A 273 24.27 -10.88 -13.69
C LEU A 273 25.80 -10.76 -13.71
N VAL A 274 26.42 -10.39 -12.59
CA VAL A 274 27.89 -10.43 -12.47
C VAL A 274 28.42 -11.85 -12.71
N ALA A 275 27.77 -12.87 -12.13
CA ALA A 275 28.15 -14.27 -12.35
C ALA A 275 27.99 -14.74 -13.81
N LYS A 276 27.12 -14.09 -14.59
CA LYS A 276 26.95 -14.34 -16.04
C LYS A 276 27.82 -13.43 -16.92
N GLY A 277 28.75 -12.66 -16.33
CA GLY A 277 29.64 -11.75 -17.07
C GLY A 277 28.96 -10.50 -17.62
N VAL A 278 27.84 -10.10 -17.02
CA VAL A 278 27.08 -8.90 -17.35
C VAL A 278 27.40 -7.81 -16.32
N GLU A 279 28.01 -6.73 -16.79
CA GLU A 279 28.27 -5.54 -15.96
C GLU A 279 26.94 -4.86 -15.63
N ASN A 280 26.77 -4.44 -14.37
CA ASN A 280 25.53 -3.80 -13.92
C ASN A 280 25.73 -3.04 -12.60
N ASN A 281 24.79 -2.14 -12.31
CA ASN A 281 24.69 -1.42 -11.04
C ASN A 281 23.34 -1.68 -10.33
N ILE A 282 22.66 -2.79 -10.63
CA ILE A 282 21.28 -3.04 -10.18
C ILE A 282 21.15 -2.95 -8.67
N ALA A 283 22.08 -3.52 -7.91
CA ALA A 283 22.01 -3.49 -6.44
C ALA A 283 22.02 -2.04 -5.88
N GLN A 284 22.59 -1.07 -6.60
CA GLN A 284 22.64 0.34 -6.20
C GLN A 284 21.35 1.11 -6.51
N LEU A 285 20.42 0.52 -7.29
CA LEU A 285 19.14 1.14 -7.60
C LEU A 285 18.16 1.07 -6.42
N GLN A 286 18.37 0.15 -5.48
CA GLN A 286 17.55 0.01 -4.28
C GLN A 286 17.94 1.08 -3.24
N LEU A 287 17.01 1.99 -2.92
CA LEU A 287 17.26 3.16 -2.06
C LEU A 287 16.95 2.92 -0.57
N THR A 288 16.21 1.86 -0.24
CA THR A 288 15.90 1.46 1.13
C THR A 288 16.50 0.10 1.45
N GLU A 289 16.63 -0.27 2.72
CA GLU A 289 17.00 -1.64 3.06
C GLU A 289 15.98 -2.66 2.52
N HIS A 290 16.42 -3.88 2.25
CA HIS A 290 15.66 -4.93 1.56
C HIS A 290 14.37 -5.40 2.26
N LYS A 291 14.02 -4.87 3.44
CA LYS A 291 12.82 -5.18 4.24
C LYS A 291 12.10 -3.92 4.72
N GLN A 292 12.48 -2.74 4.22
CA GLN A 292 11.99 -1.46 4.70
C GLN A 292 11.18 -0.73 3.62
N ASP A 293 9.95 -0.34 3.98
CA ASP A 293 9.05 0.53 3.19
C ASP A 293 9.23 2.02 3.55
N GLY A 294 10.31 2.37 4.24
CA GLY A 294 10.53 3.67 4.88
C GLY A 294 11.33 3.51 6.18
N THR A 295 11.68 4.64 6.79
CA THR A 295 12.70 4.66 7.86
C THR A 295 12.15 4.64 9.28
N THR A 296 10.90 5.01 9.50
CA THR A 296 10.42 5.26 10.88
C THR A 296 9.08 4.61 11.20
N PHE A 297 9.00 4.00 12.38
CA PHE A 297 7.78 3.41 12.94
C PHE A 297 7.23 4.29 14.06
N VAL A 298 5.90 4.38 14.11
CA VAL A 298 5.16 4.98 15.21
C VAL A 298 4.62 3.86 16.09
N GLY A 299 4.94 3.88 17.37
CA GLY A 299 4.48 2.90 18.36
C GLY A 299 3.52 3.55 19.35
N PHE A 300 2.61 2.77 19.91
CA PHE A 300 1.76 3.18 21.03
C PHE A 300 2.25 2.52 22.31
N ASN A 301 2.15 3.21 23.44
CA ASN A 301 2.50 2.62 24.75
C ASN A 301 1.53 1.51 25.16
N ASN A 302 0.25 1.63 24.78
CA ASN A 302 -0.79 0.67 25.11
C ASN A 302 -1.69 0.44 23.88
N SER A 303 -1.70 -0.79 23.34
CA SER A 303 -2.68 -1.19 22.32
C SER A 303 -3.86 -1.91 22.97
N LEU A 304 -5.02 -1.26 23.01
CA LEU A 304 -6.31 -1.84 23.41
C LEU A 304 -7.27 -1.74 22.22
N CYS A 305 -7.21 -2.69 21.29
CA CYS A 305 -8.33 -2.88 20.38
C CYS A 305 -9.39 -3.71 21.07
N PHE A 306 -10.64 -3.46 20.75
CA PHE A 306 -11.75 -4.31 21.17
C PHE A 306 -12.33 -5.01 19.94
N ALA A 307 -12.70 -6.27 20.13
CA ALA A 307 -13.53 -7.00 19.22
C ALA A 307 -14.98 -6.85 19.66
N ILE A 308 -15.83 -6.50 18.71
CA ILE A 308 -17.26 -6.55 18.88
C ILE A 308 -17.72 -7.88 18.28
N GLU A 309 -18.14 -8.79 19.13
CA GLU A 309 -18.76 -10.05 18.73
C GLU A 309 -20.28 -9.90 18.89
N ARG A 310 -20.99 -9.87 17.77
CA ARG A 310 -22.46 -9.77 17.77
C ARG A 310 -23.06 -11.17 17.78
N ARG A 311 -23.70 -11.52 18.89
CA ARG A 311 -24.57 -12.71 19.01
C ARG A 311 -26.03 -12.25 18.92
N ILE A 312 -26.93 -13.18 18.58
CA ILE A 312 -28.35 -12.89 18.26
C ILE A 312 -29.04 -12.00 19.32
N GLU A 313 -28.64 -12.10 20.59
CA GLU A 313 -29.23 -11.34 21.71
C GLU A 313 -28.22 -10.54 22.56
N GLU A 314 -26.92 -10.58 22.22
CA GLU A 314 -25.86 -9.98 23.05
C GLU A 314 -24.72 -9.44 22.20
N ILE A 315 -24.26 -8.22 22.50
CA ILE A 315 -23.01 -7.69 21.96
C ILE A 315 -21.93 -7.89 23.02
N LYS A 316 -20.93 -8.72 22.71
CA LYS A 316 -19.76 -8.92 23.56
C LYS A 316 -18.60 -8.08 23.09
N PHE A 317 -17.96 -7.40 24.03
CA PHE A 317 -16.73 -6.64 23.82
C PHE A 317 -15.56 -7.46 24.39
N GLN A 318 -14.66 -7.92 23.52
CA GLN A 318 -13.48 -8.66 23.94
C GLN A 318 -12.20 -7.88 23.60
N PRO A 319 -11.29 -7.63 24.54
CA PRO A 319 -10.01 -7.02 24.20
C PRO A 319 -9.23 -7.94 23.23
N VAL A 320 -8.73 -7.37 22.14
CA VAL A 320 -7.92 -8.07 21.14
C VAL A 320 -6.45 -7.97 21.54
N ASN A 321 -5.78 -9.12 21.57
CA ASN A 321 -4.39 -9.20 21.99
C ASN A 321 -3.43 -8.46 21.01
N LYS A 322 -2.38 -7.84 21.56
CA LYS A 322 -1.48 -6.83 20.95
C LYS A 322 -0.92 -7.13 19.53
N LYS A 323 -0.87 -8.39 19.09
CA LYS A 323 -0.34 -8.76 17.77
C LYS A 323 -1.27 -8.41 16.61
N LEU A 324 -2.56 -8.22 16.88
CA LEU A 324 -3.55 -7.89 15.87
C LEU A 324 -3.80 -6.38 15.82
N SER A 325 -3.67 -5.62 16.90
CA SER A 325 -4.03 -4.19 16.91
C SER A 325 -2.93 -3.28 16.34
N ARG A 326 -2.80 -3.24 15.01
CA ARG A 326 -2.03 -2.20 14.31
C ARG A 326 -2.80 -0.87 14.34
N LEU A 327 -2.91 -0.26 15.53
CA LEU A 327 -3.52 1.07 15.76
C LEU A 327 -2.75 2.23 15.12
N ASN A 328 -1.94 1.97 14.10
CA ASN A 328 -0.99 2.90 13.52
C ASN A 328 -1.49 3.43 12.18
N THR A 329 -2.80 3.61 12.03
CA THR A 329 -3.43 4.21 10.86
C THR A 329 -3.78 5.67 11.13
N ILE A 330 -3.79 6.48 10.06
CA ILE A 330 -4.09 7.91 10.16
C ILE A 330 -5.49 8.11 10.77
N THR A 331 -6.44 7.26 10.38
CA THR A 331 -7.84 7.30 10.84
C THR A 331 -7.97 7.03 12.33
N SER A 332 -7.33 5.95 12.80
CA SER A 332 -7.32 5.61 14.22
C SER A 332 -6.68 6.74 15.03
N LEU A 333 -5.52 7.26 14.61
CA LEU A 333 -4.88 8.38 15.29
C LEU A 333 -5.75 9.63 15.32
N TYR A 334 -6.35 10.03 14.19
CA TYR A 334 -7.23 11.19 14.13
C TYR A 334 -8.45 11.04 15.06
N LEU A 335 -9.03 9.85 15.14
CA LEU A 335 -10.16 9.58 16.03
C LEU A 335 -9.79 9.86 17.51
N HIS A 336 -8.56 9.51 17.89
CA HIS A 336 -8.06 9.68 19.25
C HIS A 336 -7.55 11.10 19.55
N LEU A 337 -6.71 11.66 18.67
CA LEU A 337 -5.99 12.93 18.86
C LEU A 337 -6.74 14.16 18.38
N GLY A 338 -7.62 13.99 17.40
CA GLY A 338 -8.14 15.09 16.59
C GLY A 338 -7.04 15.79 15.79
N GLN A 339 -7.43 16.84 15.06
CA GLN A 339 -6.52 17.58 14.17
C GLN A 339 -5.35 18.23 14.94
N ASN A 340 -5.62 18.98 16.01
CA ASN A 340 -4.57 19.67 16.78
C ASN A 340 -3.56 18.70 17.41
N GLY A 341 -4.04 17.55 17.90
CA GLY A 341 -3.18 16.51 18.44
C GLY A 341 -2.32 15.86 17.36
N MET A 342 -2.88 15.62 16.16
CA MET A 342 -2.13 15.15 15.00
C MET A 342 -1.06 16.15 14.56
N SER A 343 -1.38 17.43 14.44
CA SER A 343 -0.40 18.46 14.07
C SER A 343 0.73 18.56 15.09
N SER A 344 0.42 18.52 16.38
CA SER A 344 1.43 18.54 17.45
C SER A 344 2.33 17.31 17.39
N TYR A 345 1.74 16.13 17.20
CA TYR A 345 2.45 14.88 17.02
C TYR A 345 3.42 14.95 15.81
N TRP A 346 2.96 15.51 14.69
CA TRP A 346 3.79 15.63 13.49
C TRP A 346 4.93 16.64 13.64
N GLN A 347 4.71 17.76 14.30
CA GLN A 347 5.78 18.72 14.58
C GLN A 347 6.87 18.11 15.47
N GLN A 348 6.48 17.33 16.48
CA GLN A 348 7.43 16.59 17.31
C GLN A 348 8.18 15.54 16.50
N PHE A 349 7.49 14.79 15.63
CA PHE A 349 8.12 13.81 14.75
C PHE A 349 9.18 14.45 13.86
N LYS A 350 8.84 15.55 13.15
CA LYS A 350 9.75 16.29 12.27
C LYS A 350 10.99 16.82 13.00
N THR A 351 10.82 17.30 14.23
CA THR A 351 11.91 17.92 14.99
C THR A 351 12.83 16.91 15.69
N GLN A 352 12.30 15.76 16.10
CA GLN A 352 13.03 14.83 16.97
C GLN A 352 13.50 13.57 16.26
N ASN A 353 12.99 13.26 15.06
CA ASN A 353 13.28 12.04 14.31
C ASN A 353 13.20 10.76 15.18
N LYS A 354 12.26 10.77 16.14
CA LYS A 354 12.08 9.72 17.15
C LYS A 354 10.63 9.25 17.16
N THR A 355 10.46 7.96 17.42
CA THR A 355 9.18 7.34 17.73
C THR A 355 8.62 7.91 19.03
N THR A 356 7.67 8.83 18.98
CA THR A 356 6.93 9.26 20.18
C THR A 356 5.89 8.19 20.51
N LEU A 357 6.03 7.55 21.66
CA LEU A 357 5.05 6.60 22.15
C LEU A 357 3.85 7.36 22.73
N ILE A 358 2.66 7.14 22.16
CA ILE A 358 1.43 7.78 22.65
C ILE A 358 0.70 6.80 23.60
N PRO A 359 0.48 7.14 24.88
CA PRO A 359 -0.37 6.35 25.77
C PRO A 359 -1.84 6.45 25.35
N MET A 360 -2.48 5.32 25.04
CA MET A 360 -3.93 5.30 24.85
C MET A 360 -4.65 5.62 26.16
N GLY A 361 -5.63 6.53 26.09
CA GLY A 361 -6.39 7.05 27.24
C GLY A 361 -5.92 8.41 27.76
N GLU A 362 -4.66 8.80 27.49
CA GLU A 362 -4.12 10.14 27.80
C GLU A 362 -4.24 11.14 26.64
N ILE A 363 -4.89 10.73 25.56
CA ILE A 363 -5.11 11.58 24.41
C ILE A 363 -6.42 12.37 24.63
N LEU A 364 -6.28 13.70 24.58
CA LEU A 364 -7.21 14.75 24.98
C LEU A 364 -8.68 14.54 24.53
#